data_AF-A0A1B7XE21-F1
#
_entry.id   AF-A0A1B7XE21-F1
#
_cell.length_a   1.000
_cell.length_b   1.000
_cell.length_c   1.000
_cell.angle_alpha   90.00
_cell.angle_beta   90.00
_cell.angle_gamma   90.00
#
_symmetry.space_group_name_H-M   'P 1'
#
loop_
_entity.id
_entity.type
_entity.pdbx_description
1 polymer ?
#
loop_
_entity_poly.entity_id
_entity_poly.type
_entity_poly.pdbx_seq_one_letter_code
_entity_poly.pdbx_strand_id
1 'polypeptide(L)'
;MVKLGKILLLLVTAVIVVGCGSRLNPETRMYTVYGTSKFKLPEGYEKVGNVSVNVEPQTWESGAFPYQTFNTTVFGQGESYILSQTMNVSGNRYFVRPLKGSTASRWGTGWRSGSYQLDTGNTSLEYRRYLDYIKSTGHPVAPGYKVDVYDRLIGRKVIARVMVLSPDKVSGRPPAPEARDLYTLDRDDFRSR
;
A
#
# COMPACT_ATOMS: atom_id res chain seq x y z
N MET A 1 -13.14 37.86 34.86
CA MET A 1 -13.23 36.43 34.48
C MET A 1 -13.44 36.27 32.96
N VAL A 2 -12.45 36.62 32.12
CA VAL A 2 -12.58 36.57 30.64
C VAL A 2 -11.44 35.76 29.97
N LYS A 3 -10.47 35.28 30.75
CA LYS A 3 -9.25 34.62 30.22
C LYS A 3 -9.37 33.09 30.05
N LEU A 4 -10.26 32.40 30.77
CA LEU A 4 -10.39 30.93 30.66
C LEU A 4 -11.14 30.48 29.39
N GLY A 5 -12.15 31.22 28.93
CA GLY A 5 -12.95 30.83 27.76
C GLY A 5 -12.16 30.83 26.44
N LYS A 6 -11.15 31.70 26.32
CA LYS A 6 -10.31 31.79 25.11
C LYS A 6 -9.29 30.64 25.01
N ILE A 7 -8.83 30.10 26.14
CA ILE A 7 -7.89 28.97 26.19
C ILE A 7 -8.62 27.66 25.82
N LEU A 8 -9.86 27.49 26.27
CA LEU A 8 -10.67 26.32 25.94
C LEU A 8 -11.04 26.27 24.45
N LEU A 9 -11.34 27.42 23.84
CA LEU A 9 -11.66 27.49 22.40
C LEU A 9 -10.44 27.19 21.52
N LEU A 10 -9.23 27.61 21.93
CA LEU A 10 -8.00 27.30 21.21
C LEU A 10 -7.64 25.80 21.26
N LEU A 11 -7.93 25.11 22.37
CA LEU A 11 -7.75 23.66 22.47
C LEU A 11 -8.73 22.88 21.59
N VAL A 12 -9.99 23.30 21.50
CA VAL A 12 -10.98 22.67 20.60
C VAL A 12 -10.61 22.90 19.13
N THR A 13 -10.05 24.06 18.79
CA THR A 13 -9.60 24.35 17.42
C THR A 13 -8.32 23.60 17.07
N ALA A 14 -7.40 23.39 18.02
CA ALA A 14 -6.19 22.59 17.81
C ALA A 14 -6.50 21.09 17.58
N VAL A 15 -7.59 20.56 18.14
CA VAL A 15 -8.05 19.19 17.87
C VAL A 15 -8.67 19.04 16.48
N ILE A 16 -9.21 20.13 15.90
CA ILE A 16 -9.83 20.12 14.57
C ILE A 16 -8.79 20.21 13.44
N VAL A 17 -7.59 20.76 13.70
CA VAL A 17 -6.59 21.00 12.64
C VAL A 17 -5.61 19.84 12.41
N VAL A 18 -5.70 18.74 13.18
CA VAL A 18 -4.86 17.52 12.97
C VAL A 18 -5.53 16.48 12.06
N GLY A 19 -6.77 16.70 11.62
CA GLY A 19 -7.51 15.76 10.79
C GLY A 19 -7.19 15.85 9.30
N CYS A 20 -6.05 15.33 8.85
CA CYS A 20 -6.04 14.66 7.53
C CYS A 20 -7.21 13.66 7.55
N GLY A 21 -8.29 13.96 6.83
CA GLY A 21 -9.59 13.28 6.96
C GLY A 21 -9.47 11.77 7.11
N SER A 22 -10.18 11.21 8.10
CA SER A 22 -10.14 9.77 8.38
C SER A 22 -10.42 9.00 7.09
N ARG A 23 -9.44 8.22 6.63
CA ARG A 23 -9.56 7.39 5.41
C ARG A 23 -10.53 6.22 5.61
N LEU A 24 -10.89 5.91 6.85
CA LEU A 24 -11.83 4.85 7.21
C LEU A 24 -13.21 5.45 7.51
N ASN A 25 -14.23 4.99 6.79
CA ASN A 25 -15.62 5.21 7.18
C ASN A 25 -16.00 4.15 8.25
N PRO A 26 -16.35 4.56 9.49
CA PRO A 26 -16.55 3.62 10.59
C PRO A 26 -17.83 2.78 10.44
N GLU A 27 -18.89 3.32 9.83
CA GLU A 27 -20.18 2.65 9.65
C GLU A 27 -20.09 1.52 8.62
N THR A 28 -19.39 1.77 7.52
CA THR A 28 -19.27 0.82 6.39
C THR A 28 -17.98 0.00 6.44
N ARG A 29 -17.03 0.38 7.31
CA ARG A 29 -15.64 -0.09 7.36
C ARG A 29 -14.91 0.02 6.01
N MET A 30 -15.33 0.95 5.16
CA MET A 30 -14.67 1.21 3.88
C MET A 30 -13.44 2.09 4.11
N TYR A 31 -12.27 1.58 3.77
CA TYR A 31 -11.01 2.31 3.81
C TYR A 31 -10.63 2.82 2.42
N THR A 32 -10.31 4.11 2.33
CA THR A 32 -9.87 4.75 1.09
C THR A 32 -8.37 4.63 0.93
N VAL A 33 -7.94 3.87 -0.09
CA VAL A 33 -6.52 3.74 -0.47
C VAL A 33 -6.07 5.02 -1.16
N TYR A 34 -6.76 5.39 -2.25
CA TYR A 34 -6.54 6.62 -2.99
C TYR A 34 -7.77 7.00 -3.83
N GLY A 35 -8.20 8.27 -3.75
CA GLY A 35 -9.34 8.77 -4.53
C GLY A 35 -10.61 7.93 -4.30
N THR A 36 -11.14 7.33 -5.36
CA THR A 36 -12.30 6.43 -5.30
C THR A 36 -11.93 4.96 -5.09
N SER A 37 -10.65 4.62 -5.03
CA SER A 37 -10.17 3.25 -4.78
C SER A 37 -10.24 2.95 -3.28
N LYS A 38 -11.13 2.05 -2.92
CA LYS A 38 -11.44 1.69 -1.52
C LYS A 38 -11.45 0.18 -1.38
N PHE A 39 -11.22 -0.31 -0.16
CA PHE A 39 -11.47 -1.70 0.21
C PHE A 39 -12.29 -1.77 1.50
N LYS A 40 -13.01 -2.87 1.70
CA LYS A 40 -13.70 -3.14 2.96
C LYS A 40 -12.70 -3.72 3.96
N LEU A 41 -12.40 -3.00 5.03
CA LEU A 41 -11.54 -3.49 6.10
C LEU A 41 -12.30 -4.54 6.92
N PRO A 42 -11.85 -5.82 6.94
CA PRO A 42 -12.54 -6.86 7.69
C PRO A 42 -12.61 -6.52 9.18
N GLU A 43 -13.60 -7.11 9.87
CA GLU A 43 -13.73 -6.98 11.31
C GLU A 43 -12.53 -7.62 12.03
N GLY A 44 -12.18 -7.09 13.20
CA GLY A 44 -11.01 -7.53 13.97
C GLY A 44 -9.68 -6.96 13.50
N TYR A 45 -9.58 -6.41 12.29
CA TYR A 45 -8.38 -5.71 11.85
C TYR A 45 -8.30 -4.32 12.48
N GLU A 46 -7.14 -4.02 13.07
CA GLU A 46 -6.79 -2.71 13.63
C GLU A 46 -5.60 -2.08 12.91
N LYS A 47 -5.45 -0.76 13.03
CA LYS A 47 -4.35 -0.04 12.41
C LYS A 47 -3.07 -0.24 13.23
N VAL A 48 -2.07 -0.88 12.64
CA VAL A 48 -0.73 -1.06 13.22
C VAL A 48 0.09 0.22 13.08
N GLY A 49 0.01 0.88 11.92
CA GLY A 49 0.65 2.18 11.69
C GLY A 49 0.94 2.44 10.22
N ASN A 50 1.97 3.24 9.93
CA ASN A 50 2.34 3.56 8.56
C ASN A 50 3.85 3.40 8.33
N VAL A 51 4.22 2.91 7.15
CA VAL A 51 5.62 2.72 6.72
C VAL A 51 5.77 3.11 5.26
N SER A 52 6.88 3.74 4.92
CA SER A 52 7.22 4.08 3.54
C SER A 52 8.40 3.23 3.08
N VAL A 53 8.24 2.53 1.95
CA VAL A 53 9.26 1.64 1.39
C VAL A 53 9.62 2.08 -0.01
N ASN A 54 10.91 2.35 -0.21
CA ASN A 54 11.47 2.65 -1.53
C ASN A 54 11.66 1.36 -2.33
N VAL A 55 11.27 1.43 -3.60
CA VAL A 55 11.37 0.39 -4.61
C VAL A 55 12.21 0.92 -5.76
N GLU A 56 13.14 0.09 -6.21
CA GLU A 56 13.97 0.40 -7.37
C GLU A 56 13.20 0.12 -8.67
N PRO A 57 13.27 0.99 -9.68
CA PRO A 57 12.69 0.69 -10.99
C PRO A 57 13.50 -0.39 -11.73
N GLN A 58 12.83 -1.18 -12.56
CA GLN A 58 13.48 -2.19 -13.40
C GLN A 58 14.36 -1.56 -14.51
N THR A 59 13.94 -0.42 -15.04
CA THR A 59 14.64 0.37 -16.06
C THR A 59 15.42 1.50 -15.38
N TRP A 60 16.75 1.40 -15.41
CA TRP A 60 17.67 2.43 -14.94
C TRP A 60 18.04 3.37 -16.10
N GLU A 61 17.76 4.67 -15.97
CA GLU A 61 18.40 5.70 -16.80
C GLU A 61 19.34 6.53 -15.91
N SER A 62 20.60 6.66 -16.34
CA SER A 62 21.62 7.41 -15.60
C SER A 62 21.19 8.86 -15.37
N GLY A 63 21.29 9.33 -14.12
CA GLY A 63 21.17 10.75 -13.80
C GLY A 63 19.79 11.24 -13.34
N ALA A 64 18.77 10.38 -13.30
CA ALA A 64 17.48 10.73 -12.70
C ALA A 64 16.94 9.53 -11.91
N PHE A 65 17.18 9.53 -10.60
CA PHE A 65 16.45 8.62 -9.72
C PHE A 65 14.98 9.04 -9.70
N PRO A 66 14.07 8.09 -9.91
CA PRO A 66 12.99 8.03 -8.95
C PRO A 66 12.99 6.65 -8.32
N TYR A 67 13.61 6.55 -7.14
CA TYR A 67 13.16 5.57 -6.17
C TYR A 67 11.65 5.78 -6.01
N GLN A 68 10.87 4.77 -6.35
CA GLN A 68 9.44 4.83 -6.19
C GLN A 68 9.11 4.49 -4.73
N THR A 69 8.30 5.31 -4.06
CA THR A 69 7.98 5.07 -2.66
C THR A 69 6.54 4.59 -2.51
N PHE A 70 6.37 3.40 -1.95
CA PHE A 70 5.08 2.95 -1.44
C PHE A 70 4.84 3.52 -0.05
N ASN A 71 3.87 4.43 0.06
CA ASN A 71 3.34 4.86 1.34
C ASN A 71 2.28 3.86 1.77
N THR A 72 2.56 3.13 2.85
CA THR A 72 1.78 1.97 3.29
C THR A 72 1.14 2.24 4.64
N THR A 73 -0.17 2.02 4.73
CA THR A 73 -0.86 1.84 6.01
C THR A 73 -0.99 0.35 6.28
N VAL A 74 -0.55 -0.09 7.46
CA VAL A 74 -0.60 -1.49 7.87
C VAL A 74 -1.78 -1.70 8.82
N PHE A 75 -2.58 -2.72 8.53
CA PHE A 75 -3.61 -3.24 9.41
C PHE A 75 -3.28 -4.67 9.81
N GLY A 76 -3.55 -5.05 11.06
CA GLY A 76 -3.22 -6.36 11.61
C GLY A 76 -4.38 -7.00 12.35
N GLN A 77 -4.41 -8.33 12.34
CA GLN A 77 -5.27 -9.18 13.17
C GLN A 77 -4.52 -10.48 13.48
N GLY A 78 -3.95 -10.59 14.69
CA GLY A 78 -3.06 -11.69 15.03
C GLY A 78 -1.84 -11.71 14.09
N GLU A 79 -1.62 -12.81 13.39
CA GLU A 79 -0.56 -12.93 12.38
C GLU A 79 -1.01 -12.54 10.96
N SER A 80 -2.26 -12.11 10.74
CA SER A 80 -2.73 -11.70 9.41
C SER A 80 -2.64 -10.19 9.21
N TYR A 81 -2.28 -9.76 7.99
CA TYR A 81 -2.04 -8.34 7.70
C TYR A 81 -2.69 -7.87 6.40
N ILE A 82 -3.13 -6.61 6.38
CA ILE A 82 -3.54 -5.89 5.18
C ILE A 82 -2.68 -4.65 5.02
N LEU A 83 -1.99 -4.54 3.89
CA LEU A 83 -1.14 -3.42 3.55
C LEU A 83 -1.87 -2.59 2.49
N SER A 84 -2.31 -1.40 2.88
CA SER A 84 -2.97 -0.44 1.99
C SER A 84 -1.94 0.58 1.51
N GLN A 85 -1.67 0.61 0.21
CA GLN A 85 -0.48 1.24 -0.34
C GLN A 85 -0.80 2.20 -1.46
N THR A 86 -0.04 3.30 -1.52
CA THR A 86 -0.06 4.23 -2.64
C THR A 86 1.36 4.53 -3.09
N MET A 87 1.59 4.47 -4.40
CA MET A 87 2.82 4.90 -5.04
C MET A 87 2.49 5.91 -6.12
N ASN A 88 3.32 6.95 -6.21
CA ASN A 88 3.23 7.97 -7.25
C ASN A 88 4.56 8.05 -7.98
N VAL A 89 4.51 7.84 -9.30
CA VAL A 89 5.65 7.98 -10.19
C VAL A 89 5.98 9.45 -10.39
N SER A 90 7.14 9.84 -9.86
CA SER A 90 7.74 11.14 -10.15
C SER A 90 8.37 11.17 -11.56
N GLY A 91 8.49 12.37 -12.13
CA GLY A 91 9.02 12.58 -13.47
C GLY A 91 7.95 12.52 -14.58
N ASN A 92 8.18 13.26 -15.66
CA ASN A 92 7.24 13.36 -16.79
C ASN A 92 7.45 12.31 -17.88
N ARG A 93 8.54 11.56 -17.80
CA ARG A 93 8.95 10.62 -18.85
C ARG A 93 8.52 9.19 -18.61
N TYR A 94 7.91 8.86 -17.47
CA TYR A 94 7.60 7.48 -17.14
C TYR A 94 6.13 7.29 -16.74
N PHE A 95 5.59 6.12 -17.08
CA PHE A 95 4.29 5.65 -16.61
C PHE A 95 4.40 4.21 -16.10
N VAL A 96 3.44 3.80 -15.27
CA VAL A 96 3.40 2.42 -14.75
C VAL A 96 2.54 1.52 -15.62
N ARG A 97 3.03 0.33 -15.91
CA ARG A 97 2.18 -0.76 -16.41
C ARG A 97 1.26 -1.31 -15.31
N PRO A 98 0.00 -1.64 -15.63
CA PRO A 98 -0.86 -2.37 -14.72
C PRO A 98 -0.28 -3.75 -14.37
N LEU A 99 -0.57 -4.22 -13.16
CA LEU A 99 -0.23 -5.59 -12.72
C LEU A 99 -0.76 -6.63 -13.72
N LYS A 100 0.11 -7.55 -14.17
CA LYS A 100 -0.34 -8.73 -14.94
C LYS A 100 -1.18 -9.61 -14.02
N GLY A 101 -2.38 -10.00 -14.46
CA GLY A 101 -3.34 -10.71 -13.61
C GLY A 101 -4.78 -10.58 -14.08
N SER A 102 -5.72 -11.10 -13.31
CA SER A 102 -7.15 -11.13 -13.63
C SER A 102 -7.88 -9.91 -13.06
N THR A 103 -8.93 -9.46 -13.75
CA THR A 103 -9.85 -8.45 -13.21
C THR A 103 -10.49 -8.98 -11.93
N ALA A 104 -10.41 -8.21 -10.85
CA ALA A 104 -11.03 -8.54 -9.57
C ALA A 104 -12.26 -7.64 -9.34
N SER A 105 -13.41 -8.25 -9.08
CA SER A 105 -14.65 -7.53 -8.74
C SER A 105 -14.80 -7.25 -7.24
N ARG A 106 -13.92 -7.83 -6.40
CA ARG A 106 -14.02 -7.87 -4.93
C ARG A 106 -14.27 -6.49 -4.29
N TRP A 107 -13.74 -5.40 -4.87
CA TRP A 107 -13.89 -4.02 -4.37
C TRP A 107 -14.23 -3.01 -5.47
N GLY A 108 -15.09 -3.43 -6.41
CA GLY A 108 -15.54 -2.61 -7.54
C GLY A 108 -14.72 -2.81 -8.81
N THR A 109 -14.90 -1.92 -9.78
CA THR A 109 -14.30 -2.05 -11.12
C THR A 109 -12.86 -1.55 -11.18
N GLY A 110 -12.06 -2.14 -12.07
CA GLY A 110 -10.71 -1.68 -12.39
C GLY A 110 -9.59 -2.20 -11.48
N TRP A 111 -9.91 -3.03 -10.49
CA TRP A 111 -8.89 -3.77 -9.74
C TRP A 111 -8.37 -4.96 -10.55
N ARG A 112 -7.06 -5.19 -10.47
CA ARG A 112 -6.38 -6.36 -10.99
C ARG A 112 -5.79 -7.13 -9.83
N SER A 113 -5.81 -8.45 -9.90
CA SER A 113 -5.35 -9.31 -8.81
C SER A 113 -4.26 -10.27 -9.23
N GLY A 114 -3.37 -10.56 -8.29
CA GLY A 114 -2.34 -11.58 -8.35
C GLY A 114 -2.22 -12.28 -6.99
N SER A 115 -1.73 -13.51 -7.00
CA SER A 115 -1.69 -14.38 -5.83
C SER A 115 -0.35 -15.10 -5.77
N TYR A 116 0.37 -14.94 -4.65
CA TYR A 116 1.76 -15.38 -4.52
C TYR A 116 2.02 -16.02 -3.15
N GLN A 117 3.20 -16.62 -3.00
CA GLN A 117 3.75 -17.09 -1.74
C GLN A 117 4.87 -16.14 -1.27
N LEU A 118 4.87 -15.79 0.01
CA LEU A 118 5.92 -15.01 0.66
C LEU A 118 6.56 -15.86 1.75
N ASP A 119 7.85 -16.16 1.60
CA ASP A 119 8.69 -16.76 2.64
C ASP A 119 9.36 -15.61 3.43
N THR A 120 9.11 -15.54 4.74
CA THR A 120 9.66 -14.45 5.55
C THR A 120 11.17 -14.54 5.75
N GLY A 121 11.77 -15.73 5.58
CA GLY A 121 13.21 -15.95 5.63
C GLY A 121 13.91 -15.68 4.30
N ASN A 122 13.20 -15.81 3.18
CA ASN A 122 13.75 -15.65 1.83
C ASN A 122 12.82 -14.82 0.93
N THR A 123 12.85 -13.51 1.13
CA THR A 123 12.05 -12.55 0.36
C THR A 123 12.86 -11.33 -0.10
N SER A 124 12.30 -10.61 -1.07
CA SER A 124 12.79 -9.31 -1.54
C SER A 124 12.94 -8.28 -0.41
N LEU A 125 13.80 -7.29 -0.64
CA LEU A 125 14.06 -6.21 0.31
C LEU A 125 12.80 -5.40 0.67
N GLU A 126 11.88 -5.23 -0.29
CA GLU A 126 10.61 -4.54 -0.07
C GLU A 126 9.76 -5.24 0.99
N TYR A 127 9.46 -6.53 0.79
CA TYR A 127 8.66 -7.30 1.73
C TYR A 127 9.34 -7.44 3.09
N ARG A 128 10.68 -7.60 3.10
CA ARG A 128 11.46 -7.64 4.35
C ARG A 128 11.24 -6.37 5.18
N ARG A 129 11.27 -5.19 4.56
CA ARG A 129 11.01 -3.91 5.25
C ARG A 129 9.60 -3.84 5.85
N TYR A 130 8.58 -4.36 5.17
CA TYR A 130 7.23 -4.43 5.75
C TYR A 130 7.17 -5.37 6.96
N LEU A 131 7.78 -6.55 6.85
CA LEU A 131 7.80 -7.55 7.92
C LEU A 131 8.61 -7.06 9.13
N ASP A 132 9.76 -6.41 8.91
CA ASP A 132 10.59 -5.82 9.95
C ASP A 132 9.85 -4.70 10.67
N TYR A 133 9.13 -3.85 9.92
CA TYR A 133 8.26 -2.83 10.51
C TYR A 133 7.20 -3.45 11.43
N ILE A 134 6.46 -4.46 10.95
CA ILE A 134 5.44 -5.17 11.74
C ILE A 134 6.03 -5.78 13.01
N LYS A 135 7.19 -6.44 12.92
CA LYS A 135 7.90 -6.98 14.09
C LYS A 135 8.29 -5.87 15.07
N SER A 136 8.81 -4.75 14.56
CA SER A 136 9.24 -3.63 15.40
C SER A 136 8.10 -2.97 16.17
N THR A 137 6.86 -3.08 15.67
CA THR A 137 5.65 -2.61 16.37
C THR A 137 5.10 -3.65 17.37
N GLY A 138 5.85 -4.71 17.68
CA GLY A 138 5.46 -5.74 18.64
C GLY A 138 4.41 -6.73 18.14
N HIS A 139 4.11 -6.75 16.84
CA HIS A 139 3.11 -7.63 16.25
C HIS A 139 3.77 -8.92 15.71
N PRO A 140 3.11 -10.09 15.83
CA PRO A 140 3.71 -11.37 15.48
C PRO A 140 3.75 -11.60 13.97
N VAL A 141 4.85 -12.15 13.46
CA VAL A 141 4.98 -12.46 12.03
C VAL A 141 5.07 -13.98 11.85
N ALA A 142 4.13 -14.53 11.09
CA ALA A 142 4.15 -15.94 10.68
C ALA A 142 5.39 -16.26 9.84
N PRO A 143 5.85 -17.53 9.81
CA PRO A 143 7.03 -17.93 9.02
C PRO A 143 6.82 -17.78 7.50
N GLY A 144 5.58 -17.76 7.03
CA GLY A 144 5.23 -17.58 5.62
C GLY A 144 3.79 -17.11 5.43
N TYR A 145 3.53 -16.55 4.24
CA TYR A 145 2.23 -16.00 3.88
C TYR A 145 1.80 -16.40 2.48
N LYS A 146 0.50 -16.63 2.34
CA LYS A 146 -0.20 -16.42 1.09
C LYS A 146 -0.45 -14.92 0.92
N VAL A 147 0.01 -14.36 -0.19
CA VAL A 147 -0.16 -12.93 -0.50
C VAL A 147 -1.11 -12.76 -1.66
N ASP A 148 -2.27 -12.17 -1.41
CA ASP A 148 -3.19 -11.74 -2.45
C ASP A 148 -3.02 -10.22 -2.68
N VAL A 149 -2.54 -9.86 -3.86
CA VAL A 149 -2.28 -8.47 -4.26
C VAL A 149 -3.42 -7.98 -5.14
N TYR A 150 -3.93 -6.79 -4.85
CA TYR A 150 -4.94 -6.10 -5.63
C TYR A 150 -4.43 -4.72 -5.98
N ASP A 151 -4.32 -4.41 -7.27
CA ASP A 151 -3.79 -3.15 -7.76
C ASP A 151 -4.79 -2.45 -8.67
N ARG A 152 -4.84 -1.13 -8.58
CA ARG A 152 -5.58 -0.26 -9.50
C ARG A 152 -4.68 0.87 -9.95
N LEU A 153 -4.50 0.97 -11.27
CA LEU A 153 -3.81 2.09 -11.88
C LEU A 153 -4.77 3.29 -11.96
N ILE A 154 -4.33 4.44 -11.47
CA ILE A 154 -5.09 5.69 -11.41
C ILE A 154 -4.36 6.71 -12.29
N GLY A 155 -4.93 7.00 -13.45
CA GLY A 155 -4.23 7.73 -14.51
C GLY A 155 -3.04 6.92 -15.03
N ARG A 156 -1.88 7.57 -15.23
CA ARG A 156 -0.66 6.93 -15.74
C ARG A 156 0.47 6.78 -14.69
N LYS A 157 0.32 7.41 -13.53
CA LYS A 157 1.42 7.60 -12.57
C LYS A 157 1.12 7.18 -11.14
N VAL A 158 -0.15 6.93 -10.80
CA VAL A 158 -0.53 6.59 -9.43
C VAL A 158 -1.03 5.16 -9.37
N ILE A 159 -0.55 4.40 -8.39
CA ILE A 159 -1.06 3.07 -8.09
C ILE A 159 -1.67 3.07 -6.71
N ALA A 160 -2.90 2.60 -6.62
CA ALA A 160 -3.49 2.12 -5.38
C ALA A 160 -3.31 0.60 -5.31
N ARG A 161 -2.66 0.11 -4.27
CA ARG A 161 -2.40 -1.31 -4.03
C ARG A 161 -2.97 -1.72 -2.67
N VAL A 162 -3.51 -2.92 -2.60
CA VAL A 162 -3.85 -3.60 -1.35
C VAL A 162 -3.22 -4.98 -1.37
N MET A 163 -2.40 -5.30 -0.39
CA MET A 163 -1.87 -6.65 -0.19
C MET A 163 -2.53 -7.28 1.04
N VAL A 164 -3.03 -8.50 0.89
CA VAL A 164 -3.60 -9.30 1.98
C VAL A 164 -2.64 -10.45 2.25
N LEU A 165 -2.04 -10.43 3.44
CA LEU A 165 -1.11 -11.43 3.93
C LEU A 165 -1.87 -12.34 4.88
N SER A 166 -2.10 -13.59 4.46
CA SER A 166 -2.71 -14.63 5.30
C SER A 166 -1.63 -15.66 5.64
N PRO A 167 -1.41 -16.00 6.93
CA PRO A 167 -0.47 -17.04 7.32
C PRO A 167 -0.72 -18.32 6.54
N ASP A 168 0.33 -18.85 5.93
CA ASP A 168 0.24 -20.08 5.14
C ASP A 168 1.60 -20.79 5.12
N LYS A 169 1.59 -22.12 5.23
CA LYS A 169 2.80 -22.92 5.10
C LYS A 169 3.03 -23.14 3.61
N VAL A 170 4.20 -22.73 3.11
CA VAL A 170 4.69 -22.81 1.71
C VAL A 170 3.75 -23.58 0.79
N SER A 171 2.85 -22.84 0.13
CA SER A 171 1.92 -23.38 -0.84
C SER A 171 2.58 -23.45 -2.23
N GLY A 172 2.08 -24.29 -3.13
CA GLY A 172 2.54 -24.41 -4.53
C GLY A 172 2.27 -23.17 -5.41
N ARG A 173 2.14 -21.98 -4.81
CA ARG A 173 2.01 -20.69 -5.49
C ARG A 173 3.39 -20.18 -5.92
N PRO A 174 3.46 -19.35 -6.97
CA PRO A 174 4.70 -18.70 -7.35
C PRO A 174 5.19 -17.77 -6.22
N PRO A 175 6.51 -17.59 -6.05
CA PRO A 175 7.05 -16.65 -5.08
C PRO A 175 6.57 -15.22 -5.38
N ALA A 176 6.42 -14.42 -4.33
CA ALA A 176 6.06 -13.02 -4.44
C ALA A 176 7.13 -12.27 -5.25
N PRO A 177 6.77 -11.72 -6.42
CA PRO A 177 7.74 -11.03 -7.26
C PRO A 177 8.14 -9.71 -6.63
N GLU A 178 9.29 -9.19 -7.01
CA GLU A 178 9.74 -7.88 -6.54
C GLU A 178 8.84 -6.78 -7.12
N ALA A 179 8.57 -5.69 -6.39
CA ALA A 179 7.75 -4.60 -6.94
C ALA A 179 8.31 -4.01 -8.24
N ARG A 180 9.64 -4.08 -8.47
CA ARG A 180 10.25 -3.64 -9.74
C ARG A 180 9.74 -4.44 -10.95
N ASP A 181 9.44 -5.72 -10.76
CA ASP A 181 8.91 -6.61 -11.81
C ASP A 181 7.40 -6.43 -11.99
N LEU A 182 6.70 -6.05 -10.92
CA LEU A 182 5.26 -5.74 -10.96
C LEU A 182 4.97 -4.38 -11.58
N TYR A 183 5.88 -3.42 -11.42
CA TYR A 183 5.70 -2.03 -11.79
C TYR A 183 6.82 -1.51 -12.65
N THR A 184 6.95 -2.11 -13.83
CA THR A 184 7.84 -1.61 -14.86
C THR A 184 7.46 -0.18 -15.23
N LEU A 185 8.47 0.70 -15.23
CA LEU A 185 8.37 2.05 -15.75
C LEU A 185 8.68 2.02 -17.25
N ASP A 186 7.71 2.42 -18.06
CA ASP A 186 7.90 2.60 -19.49
C ASP A 186 8.13 4.07 -19.82
N ARG A 187 8.99 4.34 -20.79
CA ARG A 187 9.20 5.69 -21.29
C ARG A 187 7.95 6.17 -22.05
N ASP A 188 7.50 7.37 -21.71
CA ASP A 188 6.43 8.06 -22.43
C ASP A 188 7.03 8.66 -23.71
N ASP A 189 7.07 7.85 -24.77
CA ASP A 189 7.56 8.24 -26.09
C ASP A 189 6.54 9.14 -26.78
N PHE A 190 6.36 10.37 -26.28
CA PHE A 190 5.51 11.38 -26.93
C PHE A 190 5.97 11.77 -28.34
N ARG A 191 7.14 11.29 -28.80
CA ARG A 191 7.70 11.55 -30.13
C ARG A 191 7.30 10.53 -31.21
N SER A 192 6.49 9.53 -30.88
CA SER A 192 6.04 8.50 -31.84
C SER A 192 4.54 8.51 -32.12
N ARG A 193 3.84 9.59 -31.79
CA ARG A 193 2.42 9.82 -32.14
C ARG A 193 2.24 11.11 -32.90
#